data_AF-A0A2E2WYE9-F1
#
_entry.id   AF-A0A2E2WYE9-F1
#
_cell.length_a   1.000
_cell.length_b   1.000
_cell.length_c   1.000
_cell.angle_alpha   90.00
_cell.angle_beta   90.00
_cell.angle_gamma   90.00
#
_symmetry.space_group_name_H-M   'P 1'
#
loop_
_entity.id
_entity.type
_entity.pdbx_description
1 polymer ?
#
loop_
_entity_poly.entity_id
_entity_poly.type
_entity_poly.pdbx_seq_one_letter_code
_entity_poly.pdbx_strand_id
1 'polypeptide(L)'
;DDGGRAVEVELRARDGNRFVVSGDRFRREFGLRSNWFGVAYGPPDAGSAFPDPQVDEYRVTTGYSVEDLASIQAAADHLQMTTPEFQRAAVWVVAFLVNLSGGATNPVDAPVVTGSEKVTTAYFAAAGDQQVMEQVAAGFGLNGAEAQAVSVTLLVFLVGLARAAGR
;
A
#
# COMPACT_ATOMS: atom_id res chain seq x y z
N ASP A 1 -2.85 -15.45 3.55
CA ASP A 1 -4.12 -15.45 2.81
C ASP A 1 -4.36 -14.15 2.10
N ASP A 2 -4.52 -14.10 0.80
CA ASP A 2 -4.07 -14.93 -0.31
C ASP A 2 -4.35 -14.00 -1.48
N GLY A 3 -3.31 -13.57 -2.21
CA GLY A 3 -3.52 -12.88 -3.48
C GLY A 3 -4.41 -13.77 -4.32
N GLY A 4 -5.70 -13.41 -4.40
CA GLY A 4 -6.77 -14.32 -4.77
C GLY A 4 -6.45 -14.95 -6.10
N ARG A 5 -6.09 -16.24 -6.09
CA ARG A 5 -5.86 -17.00 -7.32
C ARG A 5 -7.22 -17.14 -7.99
N ALA A 6 -7.48 -16.31 -9.00
CA ALA A 6 -8.71 -16.42 -9.75
C ALA A 6 -8.64 -17.73 -10.56
N VAL A 7 -9.48 -18.69 -10.18
CA VAL A 7 -9.67 -19.95 -10.93
C VAL A 7 -10.61 -19.71 -12.11
N GLU A 8 -11.50 -18.71 -11.95
CA GLU A 8 -12.51 -18.28 -12.90
C GLU A 8 -12.57 -16.74 -12.91
N VAL A 9 -12.67 -16.15 -14.10
CA VAL A 9 -12.92 -14.71 -14.28
C VAL A 9 -14.29 -14.56 -14.90
N GLU A 10 -15.19 -13.83 -14.22
CA GLU A 10 -16.44 -13.38 -14.83
C GLU A 10 -16.19 -12.06 -15.56
N LEU A 11 -16.23 -12.11 -16.89
CA LEU A 11 -16.17 -10.93 -17.74
C LEU A 11 -17.58 -10.47 -18.04
N ARG A 12 -17.89 -9.21 -17.69
CA ARG A 12 -19.17 -8.58 -18.01
C ARG A 12 -19.00 -7.66 -19.21
N ALA A 13 -19.61 -8.04 -20.32
CA ALA A 13 -19.64 -7.22 -21.53
C ALA A 13 -20.62 -6.04 -21.36
N ARG A 14 -20.41 -4.98 -22.14
CA ARG A 14 -21.23 -3.74 -22.09
C ARG A 14 -22.70 -3.97 -22.47
N ASP A 15 -22.99 -5.05 -23.18
CA ASP A 15 -24.33 -5.52 -23.53
C ASP A 15 -25.04 -6.28 -22.40
N GLY A 16 -24.38 -6.43 -21.24
CA GLY A 16 -24.91 -7.16 -20.09
C GLY A 16 -24.62 -8.66 -20.10
N ASN A 17 -24.00 -9.19 -21.17
CA ASN A 17 -23.59 -10.59 -21.23
C ASN A 17 -22.46 -10.87 -20.24
N ARG A 18 -22.52 -12.05 -19.64
CA ARG A 18 -21.53 -12.53 -18.66
C ARG A 18 -20.88 -13.78 -19.24
N PHE A 19 -19.56 -13.79 -19.26
CA PHE A 19 -18.79 -14.96 -19.69
C PHE A 19 -17.84 -15.34 -18.57
N VAL A 20 -17.93 -16.60 -18.14
CA VAL A 20 -17.01 -17.17 -17.15
C VAL A 20 -15.87 -17.85 -17.88
N VAL A 21 -14.66 -17.31 -17.73
CA VAL A 21 -13.44 -17.85 -18.30
C VAL A 21 -12.67 -18.57 -17.20
N SER A 22 -12.62 -19.90 -17.26
CA SER A 22 -11.74 -20.69 -16.41
C SER A 22 -10.38 -20.87 -17.08
N GLY A 23 -9.31 -20.97 -16.29
CA GLY A 23 -7.96 -21.08 -16.84
C GLY A 23 -7.68 -22.31 -17.66
N ASP A 24 -8.32 -23.42 -17.36
CA ASP A 24 -8.18 -24.63 -18.17
C ASP A 24 -8.91 -24.55 -19.51
N ARG A 25 -10.05 -23.82 -19.58
CA ARG A 25 -10.80 -23.64 -20.83
C ARG A 25 -10.07 -22.73 -21.79
N PHE A 26 -9.59 -21.59 -21.30
CA PHE A 26 -8.81 -20.62 -22.09
C PHE A 26 -7.51 -21.23 -22.62
N ARG A 27 -6.78 -21.99 -21.80
CA ARG A 27 -5.56 -22.71 -22.26
C ARG A 27 -5.87 -23.60 -23.46
N ARG A 28 -6.95 -24.38 -23.38
CA ARG A 28 -7.32 -25.37 -24.40
C ARG A 28 -7.79 -24.71 -25.69
N GLU A 29 -8.48 -23.57 -25.58
CA GLU A 29 -8.98 -22.80 -26.72
C GLU A 29 -7.88 -22.05 -27.48
N PHE A 30 -6.85 -21.55 -26.76
CA PHE A 30 -5.77 -20.73 -27.36
C PHE A 30 -4.41 -21.45 -27.46
N GLY A 31 -4.34 -22.75 -27.16
CA GLY A 31 -3.12 -23.56 -27.32
C GLY A 31 -1.94 -23.11 -26.47
N LEU A 32 -2.21 -22.49 -25.30
CA LEU A 32 -1.16 -21.93 -24.45
C LEU A 32 -0.42 -23.03 -23.68
N ARG A 33 0.88 -22.82 -23.45
CA ARG A 33 1.75 -23.78 -22.72
C ARG A 33 1.57 -23.74 -21.20
N SER A 34 0.98 -22.67 -20.66
CA SER A 34 0.78 -22.46 -19.23
C SER A 34 -0.62 -21.95 -18.95
N ASN A 35 -1.21 -22.40 -17.85
CA ASN A 35 -2.43 -21.82 -17.32
C ASN A 35 -2.09 -20.42 -16.76
N TRP A 36 -3.00 -19.45 -16.89
CA TRP A 36 -2.80 -18.06 -16.45
C TRP A 36 -2.75 -17.87 -14.92
N PHE A 37 -2.52 -18.94 -14.16
CA PHE A 37 -2.44 -18.97 -12.69
C PHE A 37 -1.38 -18.05 -12.06
N GLY A 38 -0.56 -17.36 -12.88
CA GLY A 38 0.42 -16.37 -12.44
C GLY A 38 0.01 -14.91 -12.72
N VAL A 39 -1.16 -14.65 -13.29
CA VAL A 39 -1.63 -13.27 -13.50
C VAL A 39 -2.20 -12.75 -12.18
N ALA A 40 -1.41 -11.93 -11.48
CA ALA A 40 -1.92 -11.12 -10.38
C ALA A 40 -2.98 -10.16 -10.95
N TYR A 41 -4.25 -10.35 -10.56
CA TYR A 41 -5.33 -9.46 -10.93
C TYR A 41 -5.50 -8.40 -9.85
N GLY A 42 -5.56 -7.13 -10.26
CA GLY A 42 -5.69 -5.97 -9.37
C GLY A 42 -4.47 -5.05 -9.42
N PRO A 43 -4.53 -3.92 -8.70
CA PRO A 43 -3.42 -2.99 -8.57
C PRO A 43 -2.14 -3.69 -8.11
N PRO A 44 -0.97 -3.37 -8.68
CA PRO A 44 0.30 -3.95 -8.25
C PRO A 44 0.60 -3.61 -6.79
N ASP A 45 1.34 -4.50 -6.10
CA ASP A 45 1.88 -4.24 -4.77
C ASP A 45 3.25 -3.58 -4.89
N ALA A 46 3.33 -2.31 -4.51
CA ALA A 46 4.51 -1.46 -4.51
C ALA A 46 5.33 -1.54 -3.21
N GLY A 47 5.05 -2.52 -2.34
CA GLY A 47 5.74 -2.65 -1.06
C GLY A 47 7.26 -2.81 -1.21
N SER A 48 7.72 -3.54 -2.23
CA SER A 48 9.16 -3.79 -2.47
C SER A 48 9.77 -2.93 -3.58
N ALA A 49 8.99 -2.58 -4.60
CA ALA A 49 9.42 -1.74 -5.71
C ALA A 49 8.21 -1.02 -6.32
N PHE A 50 8.39 0.25 -6.70
CA PHE A 50 7.34 1.01 -7.37
C PHE A 50 7.14 0.52 -8.82
N PRO A 51 5.89 0.50 -9.32
CA PRO A 51 5.62 0.17 -10.72
C PRO A 51 6.27 1.17 -11.69
N ASP A 52 6.92 0.64 -12.73
CA ASP A 52 7.42 1.40 -13.88
C ASP A 52 6.94 0.71 -15.17
N PRO A 53 6.06 1.34 -15.98
CA PRO A 53 5.58 2.73 -15.88
C PRO A 53 4.56 2.95 -14.74
N GLN A 54 4.33 4.23 -14.41
CA GLN A 54 3.30 4.64 -13.44
C GLN A 54 1.91 4.12 -13.81
N VAL A 55 1.11 3.75 -12.80
CA VAL A 55 -0.24 3.17 -12.91
C VAL A 55 -1.27 4.03 -12.18
N ASP A 56 -2.55 3.89 -12.50
CA ASP A 56 -3.63 4.67 -11.86
C ASP A 56 -3.75 4.43 -10.34
N GLU A 57 -3.52 3.18 -9.92
CA GLU A 57 -3.51 2.73 -8.52
C GLU A 57 -2.40 1.70 -8.34
N TYR A 58 -1.65 1.81 -7.25
CA TYR A 58 -0.93 0.68 -6.66
C TYR A 58 -1.32 0.54 -5.20
N ARG A 59 -0.98 -0.58 -4.60
CA ARG A 59 -1.16 -0.84 -3.17
C ARG A 59 0.18 -1.03 -2.50
N VAL A 60 0.27 -0.77 -1.22
CA VAL A 60 1.43 -1.11 -0.40
C VAL A 60 0.94 -2.03 0.70
N THR A 61 1.45 -3.26 0.73
CA THR A 61 1.26 -4.15 1.87
C THR A 61 2.46 -4.04 2.82
N THR A 62 2.21 -3.67 4.06
CA THR A 62 3.23 -3.59 5.13
C THR A 62 2.88 -4.58 6.24
N GLY A 63 3.88 -5.34 6.70
CA GLY A 63 3.75 -6.26 7.83
C GLY A 63 4.23 -5.63 9.13
N TYR A 64 3.39 -5.65 10.16
CA TYR A 64 3.66 -5.13 11.50
C TYR A 64 3.70 -6.26 12.54
N SER A 65 4.35 -6.00 13.67
CA SER A 65 4.12 -6.82 14.87
C SER A 65 2.68 -6.62 15.37
N VAL A 66 2.21 -7.53 16.21
CA VAL A 66 0.86 -7.42 16.82
C VAL A 66 0.77 -6.15 17.67
N GLU A 67 1.83 -5.84 18.40
CA GLU A 67 1.93 -4.67 19.28
C GLU A 67 1.97 -3.36 18.49
N ASP A 68 2.72 -3.33 17.38
CA ASP A 68 2.79 -2.15 16.51
C ASP A 68 1.44 -1.91 15.84
N LEU A 69 0.79 -2.95 15.30
CA LEU A 69 -0.52 -2.78 14.67
C LEU A 69 -1.56 -2.28 15.67
N ALA A 70 -1.56 -2.80 16.91
CA ALA A 70 -2.46 -2.33 17.95
C ALA A 70 -2.25 -0.83 18.27
N SER A 71 -1.00 -0.39 18.30
CA SER A 71 -0.65 1.03 18.51
C SER A 71 -1.10 1.91 17.35
N ILE A 72 -0.95 1.43 16.12
CA ILE A 72 -1.41 2.12 14.90
C ILE A 72 -2.94 2.23 14.90
N GLN A 73 -3.65 1.15 15.21
CA GLN A 73 -5.12 1.15 15.29
C GLN A 73 -5.61 2.11 16.36
N ALA A 74 -5.02 2.09 17.55
CA ALA A 74 -5.39 3.02 18.62
C ALA A 74 -5.16 4.50 18.25
N ALA A 75 -4.13 4.80 17.45
CA ALA A 75 -3.87 6.14 16.92
C ALA A 75 -4.84 6.52 15.79
N ALA A 76 -5.14 5.59 14.88
CA ALA A 76 -6.14 5.79 13.82
C ALA A 76 -7.52 6.07 14.39
N ASP A 77 -7.95 5.28 15.40
CA ASP A 77 -9.21 5.47 16.12
C ASP A 77 -9.30 6.84 16.79
N HIS A 78 -8.17 7.37 17.29
CA HIS A 78 -8.12 8.71 17.86
C HIS A 78 -8.57 9.78 16.86
N LEU A 79 -8.08 9.64 15.62
CA LEU A 79 -8.31 10.56 14.53
C LEU A 79 -9.58 10.20 13.74
N GLN A 80 -10.32 9.19 14.18
CA GLN A 80 -11.52 8.68 13.52
C GLN A 80 -11.25 8.22 12.08
N MET A 81 -10.09 7.62 11.86
CA MET A 81 -9.65 7.10 10.56
C MET A 81 -9.61 5.57 10.59
N THR A 82 -9.83 4.95 9.43
CA THR A 82 -9.44 3.55 9.24
C THR A 82 -7.91 3.41 9.23
N THR A 83 -7.39 2.21 9.50
CA THR A 83 -5.93 1.98 9.46
C THR A 83 -5.31 2.37 8.10
N PRO A 84 -5.88 2.01 6.94
CA PRO A 84 -5.33 2.44 5.64
C PRO A 84 -5.36 3.96 5.42
N GLU A 85 -6.39 4.65 5.89
CA GLU A 85 -6.45 6.12 5.81
C GLU A 85 -5.38 6.76 6.69
N PHE A 86 -5.19 6.24 7.90
CA PHE A 86 -4.13 6.70 8.80
C PHE A 86 -2.74 6.50 8.20
N GLN A 87 -2.49 5.33 7.58
CA GLN A 87 -1.21 5.06 6.90
C GLN A 87 -0.94 6.05 5.78
N ARG A 88 -1.95 6.34 4.94
CA ARG A 88 -1.83 7.32 3.87
C ARG A 88 -1.60 8.74 4.40
N ALA A 89 -2.35 9.13 5.42
CA ALA A 89 -2.19 10.43 6.08
C ALA A 89 -0.78 10.60 6.67
N ALA A 90 -0.20 9.53 7.23
CA ALA A 90 1.14 9.54 7.77
C ALA A 90 2.19 9.87 6.71
N VAL A 91 2.09 9.28 5.51
CA VAL A 91 3.00 9.57 4.39
C VAL A 91 2.89 11.02 3.96
N TRP A 92 1.67 11.56 3.88
CA TRP A 92 1.43 12.99 3.61
C TRP A 92 2.05 13.90 4.68
N VAL A 93 1.97 13.54 5.96
CA VAL A 93 2.61 14.28 7.05
C VAL A 93 4.13 14.32 6.88
N VAL A 94 4.76 13.18 6.57
CA VAL A 94 6.21 13.15 6.31
C VAL A 94 6.58 13.99 5.09
N ALA A 95 5.85 13.87 3.99
CA ALA A 95 6.11 14.68 2.79
C ALA A 95 5.95 16.18 3.07
N PHE A 96 4.96 16.57 3.86
CA PHE A 96 4.82 17.96 4.33
C PHE A 96 6.05 18.42 5.11
N LEU A 97 6.54 17.62 6.06
CA LEU A 97 7.73 17.95 6.84
C LEU A 97 9.01 18.04 5.98
N VAL A 98 9.15 17.16 5.00
CA VAL A 98 10.25 17.21 4.01
C VAL A 98 10.18 18.48 3.16
N ASN A 99 8.98 18.88 2.74
CA ASN A 99 8.81 20.12 1.99
C ASN A 99 9.12 21.35 2.86
N LEU A 100 8.79 21.31 4.16
CA LEU A 100 9.19 22.36 5.12
C LEU A 100 10.70 22.43 5.34
N SER A 101 11.43 21.31 5.24
CA SER A 101 12.90 21.30 5.36
C SER A 101 13.63 21.79 4.10
N GLY A 102 12.89 22.21 3.06
CA GLY A 102 13.45 22.56 1.76
C GLY A 102 13.87 21.34 0.93
N GLY A 103 13.31 20.17 1.21
CA GLY A 103 13.62 18.91 0.53
C GLY A 103 14.89 18.22 1.04
N ALA A 104 15.55 18.77 2.05
CA ALA A 104 16.73 18.15 2.66
C ALA A 104 16.32 16.89 3.43
N THR A 105 16.84 15.75 2.97
CA THR A 105 16.63 14.42 3.56
C THR A 105 17.96 13.68 3.59
N ASN A 106 18.11 12.76 4.55
CA ASN A 106 19.22 11.83 4.61
C ASN A 106 18.63 10.43 4.70
N PRO A 107 19.30 9.40 4.16
CA PRO A 107 18.88 8.03 4.35
C PRO A 107 18.72 7.68 5.83
N VAL A 108 17.74 6.83 6.12
CA VAL A 108 17.47 6.33 7.47
C VAL A 108 17.58 4.81 7.48
N ASP A 109 17.76 4.24 8.68
CA ASP A 109 17.70 2.79 8.84
C ASP A 109 16.29 2.30 8.51
N ALA A 110 16.20 1.35 7.58
CA ALA A 110 14.94 0.79 7.15
C ALA A 110 14.25 0.03 8.30
N PRO A 111 12.96 0.30 8.59
CA PRO A 111 12.23 -0.43 9.60
C PRO A 111 11.94 -1.87 9.13
N VAL A 112 11.72 -2.78 10.08
CA VAL A 112 11.30 -4.15 9.77
C VAL A 112 9.83 -4.13 9.33
N VAL A 113 9.57 -4.61 8.11
CA VAL A 113 8.22 -4.65 7.50
C VAL A 113 7.69 -6.06 7.24
N THR A 114 8.32 -7.06 7.87
CA THR A 114 8.02 -8.49 7.68
C THR A 114 7.14 -9.07 8.79
N GLY A 115 6.46 -8.23 9.57
CA GLY A 115 5.58 -8.68 10.64
C GLY A 115 4.39 -9.51 10.15
N SER A 116 3.77 -10.28 11.05
CA SER A 116 2.66 -11.18 10.72
C SER A 116 1.38 -10.42 10.36
N GLU A 117 1.19 -9.24 10.94
CA GLU A 117 -0.01 -8.43 10.76
C GLU A 117 0.11 -7.57 9.50
N LYS A 118 -0.53 -8.01 8.42
CA LYS A 118 -0.44 -7.34 7.11
C LYS A 118 -1.57 -6.33 6.92
N VAL A 119 -1.20 -5.09 6.64
CA VAL A 119 -2.15 -4.04 6.23
C VAL A 119 -1.83 -3.60 4.82
N THR A 120 -2.85 -3.53 3.98
CA THR A 120 -2.76 -3.13 2.57
C THR A 120 -3.44 -1.79 2.36
N THR A 121 -2.71 -0.81 1.82
CA THR A 121 -3.19 0.55 1.59
C THR A 121 -3.08 0.93 0.13
N ALA A 122 -4.14 1.49 -0.43
CA ALA A 122 -4.19 1.96 -1.81
C ALA A 122 -3.66 3.39 -1.95
N TYR A 123 -2.89 3.62 -3.02
CA TYR A 123 -2.31 4.91 -3.40
C TYR A 123 -2.70 5.21 -4.85
N PHE A 124 -3.42 6.31 -5.03
CA PHE A 124 -3.98 6.72 -6.33
C PHE A 124 -3.17 7.84 -6.96
N ALA A 125 -2.82 7.69 -8.25
CA ALA A 125 -2.10 8.72 -9.00
C ALA A 125 -2.90 10.03 -9.06
N ALA A 126 -4.21 9.94 -9.32
CA ALA A 126 -5.10 11.09 -9.43
C ALA A 126 -5.23 11.93 -8.15
N ALA A 127 -4.93 11.35 -6.98
CA ALA A 127 -4.95 12.03 -5.69
C ALA A 127 -3.57 12.58 -5.28
N GLY A 128 -2.52 12.34 -6.06
CA GLY A 128 -1.14 12.68 -5.70
C GLY A 128 -0.50 11.74 -4.67
N ASP A 129 -1.24 10.73 -4.19
CA ASP A 129 -0.79 9.80 -3.16
C ASP A 129 0.48 9.05 -3.58
N GLN A 130 0.57 8.64 -4.85
CA GLN A 130 1.74 7.94 -5.37
C GLN A 130 2.99 8.82 -5.40
N GLN A 131 2.85 10.04 -5.92
CA GLN A 131 3.95 11.00 -5.96
C GLN A 131 4.50 11.28 -4.55
N VAL A 132 3.61 11.42 -3.57
CA VAL A 132 3.96 11.67 -2.18
C VAL A 132 4.67 10.47 -1.55
N MET A 133 4.17 9.25 -1.77
CA MET A 133 4.82 8.02 -1.30
C MET A 133 6.22 7.84 -1.93
N GLU A 134 6.32 8.00 -3.25
CA GLU A 134 7.59 7.88 -3.97
C GLU A 134 8.59 8.96 -3.57
N GLN A 135 8.14 10.19 -3.29
CA GLN A 135 8.98 11.27 -2.75
C GLN A 135 9.57 10.90 -1.39
N VAL A 136 8.74 10.39 -0.47
CA VAL A 136 9.20 9.98 0.87
C VAL A 136 10.18 8.81 0.75
N ALA A 137 9.84 7.80 -0.04
CA ALA A 137 10.69 6.64 -0.25
C ALA A 137 12.06 7.04 -0.86
N ALA A 138 12.06 7.86 -1.91
CA ALA A 138 13.30 8.32 -2.55
C ALA A 138 14.14 9.21 -1.61
N GLY A 139 13.51 10.12 -0.85
CA GLY A 139 14.23 11.02 0.05
C GLY A 139 14.97 10.29 1.17
N PHE A 140 14.40 9.19 1.66
CA PHE A 140 14.97 8.41 2.77
C PHE A 140 15.68 7.11 2.33
N GLY A 141 15.72 6.82 1.02
CA GLY A 141 16.36 5.61 0.48
C GLY A 141 15.64 4.32 0.87
N LEU A 142 14.30 4.35 0.89
CA LEU A 142 13.43 3.27 1.35
C LEU A 142 12.60 2.70 0.19
N ASN A 143 12.06 1.48 0.34
CA ASN A 143 10.98 0.99 -0.51
C ASN A 143 9.58 1.47 -0.01
N GLY A 144 8.52 1.11 -0.72
CA GLY A 144 7.16 1.56 -0.39
C GLY A 144 6.67 1.10 0.99
N ALA A 145 6.94 -0.14 1.38
CA ALA A 145 6.53 -0.66 2.69
C ALA A 145 7.32 0.00 3.83
N GLU A 146 8.63 0.17 3.65
CA GLU A 146 9.50 0.84 4.61
C GLU A 146 9.15 2.32 4.78
N ALA A 147 8.91 3.03 3.68
CA ALA A 147 8.48 4.43 3.71
C ALA A 147 7.13 4.60 4.42
N GLN A 148 6.17 3.68 4.17
CA GLN A 148 4.91 3.66 4.90
C GLN A 148 5.14 3.41 6.40
N ALA A 149 5.96 2.43 6.77
CA ALA A 149 6.24 2.09 8.16
C ALA A 149 6.89 3.25 8.93
N VAL A 150 7.94 3.89 8.38
CA VAL A 150 8.58 5.07 9.00
C VAL A 150 7.56 6.19 9.22
N SER A 151 6.75 6.47 8.19
CA SER A 151 5.75 7.54 8.26
C SER A 151 4.72 7.28 9.35
N VAL A 152 4.22 6.05 9.41
CA VAL A 152 3.24 5.59 10.41
C VAL A 152 3.80 5.68 11.82
N THR A 153 5.05 5.25 12.05
CA THR A 153 5.71 5.38 13.36
C THR A 153 5.76 6.83 13.82
N LEU A 154 6.09 7.77 12.91
CA LEU A 154 6.10 9.19 13.23
C LEU A 154 4.68 9.69 13.60
N LEU A 155 3.66 9.33 12.83
CA LEU A 155 2.31 9.80 13.11
C LEU A 155 1.74 9.21 14.41
N VAL A 156 2.02 7.93 14.71
CA VAL A 156 1.67 7.32 16.01
C VAL A 156 2.33 8.10 17.15
N PHE A 157 3.62 8.45 17.02
CA PHE A 157 4.31 9.26 18.02
C PHE A 157 3.66 10.63 18.21
N LEU A 158 3.34 11.34 17.12
CA LEU A 158 2.70 12.65 17.17
C LEU A 158 1.30 12.59 17.82
N VAL A 159 0.52 11.56 17.52
CA VAL A 159 -0.79 11.32 18.17
C VAL A 159 -0.61 11.03 19.66
N GLY A 160 0.38 10.21 20.02
CA GLY A 160 0.71 9.94 21.43
C GLY A 160 1.08 11.22 22.19
N LEU A 161 1.86 12.10 21.56
CA LEU A 161 2.22 13.41 22.12
C LEU A 161 1.00 14.33 22.30
N ALA A 162 0.09 14.37 21.30
CA ALA A 162 -1.14 15.16 21.38
C ALA A 162 -2.04 14.70 22.55
N ARG A 163 -2.23 13.39 22.69
CA ARG A 163 -3.00 12.79 23.79
C ARG A 163 -2.40 13.11 25.16
N ALA A 164 -1.08 13.00 25.30
CA ALA A 164 -0.39 13.31 26.55
C ALA A 164 -0.51 14.80 26.94
N ALA A 165 -0.63 15.70 25.95
CA ALA A 165 -0.84 17.13 26.16
C ALA A 165 -2.30 17.49 26.50
N GLY A 166 -3.22 16.52 26.58
CA GLY A 166 -4.64 16.74 26.89
C GLY A 166 -5.43 17.41 25.78
N ARG A 167 -4.99 17.26 24.52
CA ARG A 167 -5.70 17.75 23.33
C ARG A 167 -6.34 16.60 22.57
#